data_AF-K7KM33-F1
#
_entry.id   AF-K7KM33-F1
#
_cell.length_a   1.000
_cell.length_b   1.000
_cell.length_c   1.000
_cell.angle_alpha   90.00
_cell.angle_beta   90.00
_cell.angle_gamma   90.00
#
_symmetry.space_group_name_H-M   'P 1'
#
loop_
_entity.id
_entity.type
_entity.pdbx_description
1 polymer ?
#
loop_
_entity_poly.entity_id
_entity_poly.type
_entity_poly.pdbx_seq_one_letter_code
_entity_poly.pdbx_strand_id
1 'polypeptide(L)'
;MKKHQVAAAEKKKDNNMEKPLTTPLMTPPPTLERKTSIDAEPKTLFQEEMKVAREAALKIINSHSKEDALKIFLAGLVPVGTSSKQVKHDVVVSDCDDDDE
;
A
#
# COMPACT_ATOMS: atom_id res chain seq x y z
N MET A 1 14.34 63.04 62.81
CA MET A 1 14.19 61.85 63.67
C MET A 1 12.95 61.07 63.23
N LYS A 2 13.11 59.96 62.49
CA LYS A 2 12.09 58.92 62.25
C LYS A 2 12.78 57.75 61.53
N LYS A 3 12.67 56.56 62.13
CA LYS A 3 13.26 55.27 61.72
C LYS A 3 12.12 54.37 61.23
N HIS A 4 12.23 53.70 60.07
CA HIS A 4 11.50 52.47 59.67
C HIS A 4 12.36 51.82 58.55
N GLN A 5 13.19 50.79 58.79
CA GLN A 5 12.92 49.33 58.90
C GLN A 5 12.07 48.78 57.73
N VAL A 6 12.66 48.14 56.70
CA VAL A 6 13.20 46.76 56.55
C VAL A 6 12.10 45.70 56.43
N ALA A 7 12.02 45.04 55.26
CA ALA A 7 11.94 43.58 55.11
C ALA A 7 11.92 43.18 53.63
N ALA A 8 12.91 42.37 53.24
CA ALA A 8 12.99 41.70 51.95
C ALA A 8 11.93 40.59 51.86
N ALA A 9 11.32 40.41 50.69
CA ALA A 9 10.48 39.26 50.37
C ALA A 9 11.12 38.47 49.24
N GLU A 10 11.38 37.20 49.53
CA GLU A 10 12.12 36.22 48.75
C GLU A 10 11.33 35.71 47.54
N LYS A 11 12.07 35.35 46.49
CA LYS A 11 11.60 34.68 45.27
C LYS A 11 10.99 33.32 45.60
N LYS A 12 9.75 33.07 45.17
CA LYS A 12 9.17 31.72 45.09
C LYS A 12 9.23 31.18 43.67
N LYS A 13 9.55 29.89 43.65
CA LYS A 13 10.00 28.99 42.59
C LYS A 13 8.81 28.54 41.72
N ASP A 14 9.01 28.51 40.40
CA ASP A 14 8.03 28.05 39.44
C ASP A 14 7.79 26.55 39.57
N ASN A 15 6.53 26.17 39.79
CA ASN A 15 6.08 24.80 39.89
C ASN A 15 5.74 24.32 38.47
N ASN A 16 6.69 23.65 37.82
CA ASN A 16 6.48 22.95 36.56
C ASN A 16 5.46 21.82 36.80
N MET A 17 4.23 22.03 36.34
CA MET A 17 3.13 21.09 36.46
C MET A 17 3.35 19.98 35.44
N GLU A 18 3.84 18.83 35.91
CA GLU A 18 3.97 17.60 35.13
C GLU A 18 2.62 17.24 34.53
N LYS A 19 2.49 17.45 33.21
CA LYS A 19 1.33 17.04 32.43
C LYS A 19 1.38 15.51 32.32
N PRO A 20 0.35 14.77 32.77
CA PRO A 20 0.37 13.31 32.69
C PRO A 20 0.51 12.89 31.22
N LEU A 21 1.48 12.02 30.95
CA LEU A 21 1.65 11.33 29.69
C LEU A 21 0.44 10.43 29.45
N THR A 22 -0.61 10.98 28.85
CA THR A 22 -1.72 10.21 28.29
C THR A 22 -1.14 9.35 27.17
N THR A 23 -0.89 8.08 27.48
CA THR A 23 -0.57 7.04 26.50
C THR A 23 -1.71 7.07 25.47
N PRO A 24 -1.45 7.26 24.16
CA PRO A 24 -2.51 7.15 23.19
C PRO A 24 -3.03 5.72 23.31
N LEU A 25 -4.28 5.57 23.74
CA LEU A 25 -4.99 4.31 23.75
C LEU A 25 -4.81 3.72 22.34
N MET A 26 -3.98 2.69 22.23
CA MET A 26 -3.77 1.97 20.98
C MET A 26 -5.15 1.43 20.60
N THR A 27 -5.82 2.11 19.65
CA THR A 27 -7.01 1.59 19.02
C THR A 27 -6.67 0.19 18.52
N PRO A 28 -7.46 -0.85 18.86
CA PRO A 28 -7.22 -2.17 18.30
C PRO A 28 -7.14 -2.03 16.77
N PRO A 29 -6.25 -2.77 16.10
CA PRO A 29 -6.19 -2.73 14.65
C PRO A 29 -7.60 -2.99 14.12
N PRO A 30 -8.06 -2.24 13.10
CA PRO A 30 -9.37 -2.48 12.52
C PRO A 30 -9.46 -3.97 12.20
N THR A 31 -10.45 -4.63 12.78
CA THR A 31 -10.71 -6.04 12.51
C THR A 31 -10.92 -6.18 11.01
N LEU A 32 -10.08 -6.97 10.34
CA LEU A 32 -10.23 -7.25 8.91
C LEU A 32 -11.52 -8.04 8.73
N GLU A 33 -12.62 -7.33 8.47
CA GLU A 33 -13.90 -7.96 8.15
C GLU A 33 -13.83 -8.54 6.74
N ARG A 34 -14.26 -9.80 6.60
CA ARG A 34 -14.47 -10.40 5.27
C ARG A 34 -15.63 -9.65 4.60
N LYS A 35 -15.33 -8.89 3.55
CA LYS A 35 -16.35 -8.34 2.66
C LYS A 35 -16.69 -9.39 1.60
N THR A 36 -17.98 -9.61 1.33
CA THR A 36 -18.43 -10.40 0.17
C THR A 36 -18.26 -9.54 -1.09
N SER A 37 -17.03 -9.44 -1.58
CA SER A 37 -16.64 -8.50 -2.66
C SER A 37 -16.92 -9.03 -4.08
N ILE A 38 -17.78 -10.03 -4.22
CA ILE A 38 -18.00 -10.70 -5.52
C ILE A 38 -18.47 -9.76 -6.63
N ASP A 39 -19.25 -8.72 -6.29
CA ASP A 39 -19.74 -7.73 -7.26
C ASP A 39 -18.73 -6.63 -7.61
N ALA A 40 -17.73 -6.40 -6.76
CA ALA A 40 -16.69 -5.40 -6.98
C ALA A 40 -15.44 -6.00 -7.64
N GLU A 41 -15.33 -7.33 -7.68
CA GLU A 41 -14.25 -8.04 -8.35
C GLU A 41 -14.42 -7.97 -9.88
N PRO A 42 -13.31 -7.88 -10.63
CA PRO A 42 -13.38 -7.95 -12.08
C PRO A 42 -13.92 -9.32 -12.50
N LYS A 43 -15.00 -9.32 -13.29
CA LYS A 43 -15.57 -10.56 -13.82
C LYS A 43 -14.64 -11.17 -14.86
N THR A 44 -14.44 -12.47 -14.77
CA THR A 44 -13.78 -13.25 -15.82
C THR A 44 -14.69 -13.36 -17.05
N LEU A 45 -14.11 -13.58 -18.21
CA LEU A 45 -14.86 -13.87 -19.44
C LEU A 45 -15.67 -15.17 -19.30
N PHE A 46 -16.86 -15.22 -19.90
CA PHE A 46 -17.63 -16.46 -20.05
C PHE A 46 -16.92 -17.44 -20.99
N GLN A 47 -17.36 -18.70 -21.01
CA GLN A 47 -16.70 -19.75 -21.79
C GLN A 47 -16.71 -19.45 -23.29
N GLU A 48 -17.81 -18.93 -23.81
CA GLU A 48 -17.96 -18.53 -25.22
C GLU A 48 -17.03 -17.36 -25.56
N GLU A 49 -16.96 -16.35 -24.70
CA GLU A 49 -16.06 -15.21 -24.85
C GLU A 49 -14.60 -15.65 -24.80
N MET A 50 -14.27 -16.59 -23.92
CA MET A 50 -12.93 -17.15 -23.82
C MET A 50 -12.53 -17.92 -25.08
N LYS A 51 -13.46 -18.69 -25.67
CA LYS A 51 -13.20 -19.36 -26.95
C LYS A 51 -12.92 -18.35 -28.07
N VAL A 52 -13.74 -17.30 -28.17
CA VAL A 52 -13.55 -16.22 -29.16
C VAL A 52 -12.22 -15.50 -28.96
N ALA A 53 -11.87 -15.17 -27.71
CA ALA A 53 -10.61 -14.52 -27.37
C ALA A 53 -9.40 -15.37 -27.74
N ARG A 54 -9.47 -16.69 -27.50
CA ARG A 54 -8.41 -17.65 -27.89
C ARG A 54 -8.24 -17.73 -29.39
N GLU A 55 -9.33 -17.84 -30.15
CA GLU A 55 -9.29 -17.86 -31.62
C GLU A 55 -8.70 -16.56 -32.18
N ALA A 56 -9.08 -15.41 -31.62
CA ALA A 56 -8.51 -14.12 -31.99
C ALA A 56 -7.01 -14.04 -31.68
N ALA A 57 -6.58 -14.48 -30.49
CA ALA A 57 -5.17 -14.51 -30.11
C ALA A 57 -4.35 -15.40 -31.04
N LEU A 58 -4.85 -16.60 -31.34
CA LEU A 58 -4.18 -17.54 -32.26
C LEU A 58 -4.03 -16.96 -33.67
N LYS A 59 -5.05 -16.22 -34.15
CA LYS A 59 -4.96 -15.51 -35.43
C LYS A 59 -3.83 -14.50 -35.44
N ILE A 60 -3.64 -13.72 -34.37
CA ILE A 60 -2.54 -12.75 -34.27
C ILE A 60 -1.19 -13.46 -34.26
N ILE A 61 -1.02 -14.49 -33.43
CA ILE A 61 0.23 -15.28 -33.33
C ILE A 61 0.65 -15.82 -34.70
N ASN A 62 -0.30 -16.29 -35.50
CA ASN A 62 -0.02 -16.90 -36.81
C ASN A 62 0.16 -15.89 -37.95
N SER A 63 -0.19 -14.61 -37.75
CA SER A 63 -0.20 -13.61 -38.83
C SER A 63 0.68 -12.38 -38.59
N HIS A 64 1.09 -12.11 -37.35
CA HIS A 64 1.85 -10.92 -36.98
C HIS A 64 3.25 -11.29 -36.47
N SER A 65 4.18 -10.36 -36.64
CA SER A 65 5.46 -10.42 -35.92
C SER A 65 5.24 -10.32 -34.40
N LYS A 66 6.23 -10.74 -33.62
CA LYS A 66 6.18 -10.61 -32.15
C LYS A 66 6.00 -9.15 -31.73
N GLU A 67 6.71 -8.25 -32.40
CA GLU A 67 6.71 -6.82 -32.14
C GLU A 67 5.33 -6.21 -32.42
N ASP A 68 4.70 -6.57 -33.54
CA ASP A 68 3.35 -6.11 -33.87
C ASP A 68 2.30 -6.69 -32.92
N ALA A 69 2.43 -7.97 -32.54
CA ALA A 69 1.55 -8.61 -31.57
C ALA A 69 1.62 -7.91 -30.20
N LEU A 70 2.82 -7.55 -29.74
CA LEU A 70 3.02 -6.77 -28.52
C LEU A 70 2.40 -5.39 -28.61
N LYS A 71 2.54 -4.70 -29.75
CA LYS A 71 1.92 -3.39 -29.98
C LYS A 71 0.38 -3.47 -29.87
N ILE A 72 -0.22 -4.53 -30.40
CA ILE A 72 -1.66 -4.79 -30.27
C ILE A 72 -2.02 -5.07 -28.81
N PHE A 73 -1.28 -5.95 -28.14
CA PHE A 73 -1.54 -6.34 -26.76
C PHE A 73 -1.46 -5.16 -25.77
N LEU A 74 -0.49 -4.26 -25.97
CA LEU A 74 -0.29 -3.10 -25.12
C LEU A 74 -1.17 -1.90 -25.48
N ALA A 75 -1.95 -1.98 -26.56
CA ALA A 75 -2.80 -0.88 -26.99
C ALA A 75 -3.86 -0.56 -25.92
N GLY A 76 -3.84 0.67 -25.41
CA GLY A 76 -4.78 1.15 -24.39
C GLY A 76 -4.39 0.82 -22.95
N LEU A 77 -3.32 0.04 -22.71
CA LEU A 77 -2.79 -0.16 -21.36
C LEU A 77 -2.04 1.09 -20.91
N VAL A 78 -2.37 1.57 -19.71
CA VAL A 78 -1.64 2.64 -19.02
C VAL A 78 -0.79 2.00 -17.93
N PRO A 79 0.49 2.35 -17.80
CA PRO A 79 1.31 1.90 -16.68
C PRO A 79 0.65 2.27 -15.35
N VAL A 80 0.43 1.30 -14.48
CA VAL A 80 0.03 1.59 -13.10
C VAL A 80 1.24 2.25 -12.43
N GLY A 81 1.10 3.52 -12.06
CA GLY A 81 2.13 4.24 -11.31
C GLY A 81 2.30 3.57 -9.95
N THR A 82 3.22 2.60 -9.87
CA THR A 82 3.64 2.08 -8.59
C THR A 82 4.38 3.22 -7.91
N SER A 83 3.76 3.81 -6.89
CA SER A 83 4.52 4.58 -5.90
C SER A 83 5.34 3.58 -5.10
N SER A 84 6.36 2.99 -5.73
CA SER A 84 7.41 2.28 -5.03
C SER A 84 8.20 3.34 -4.26
N LYS A 85 7.69 3.73 -3.09
CA LYS A 85 8.55 4.14 -2.00
C LYS A 85 9.56 3.01 -1.89
N GLN A 86 10.83 3.29 -2.10
CA GLN A 86 11.93 2.34 -2.01
C GLN A 86 11.85 1.56 -0.68
N VAL A 87 11.10 0.47 -0.66
CA VAL A 87 11.20 -0.54 0.37
C VAL A 87 12.18 -1.53 -0.22
N LYS A 88 13.41 -1.43 0.26
CA LYS A 88 14.44 -2.44 0.08
C LYS A 88 13.91 -3.72 0.73
N HIS A 89 13.16 -4.51 -0.02
CA HIS A 89 12.84 -5.87 0.37
C HIS A 89 13.25 -6.75 -0.78
N ASP A 90 14.31 -7.50 -0.50
CA ASP A 90 14.82 -8.63 -1.26
C ASP A 90 13.65 -9.45 -1.81
N VAL A 91 13.40 -9.35 -3.12
CA VAL A 91 12.52 -10.29 -3.81
C VAL A 91 13.40 -11.49 -4.10
N VAL A 92 13.45 -12.41 -3.14
CA VAL A 92 13.87 -13.79 -3.39
C VAL A 92 12.88 -14.34 -4.42
N VAL A 93 13.30 -14.29 -5.68
CA VAL A 93 12.77 -15.17 -6.72
C VAL A 93 13.23 -16.55 -6.28
N SER A 94 12.35 -17.30 -5.60
CA SER A 94 12.57 -18.72 -5.40
C SER A 94 12.46 -19.36 -6.77
N ASP A 95 13.59 -19.85 -7.29
CA ASP A 95 13.61 -20.78 -8.41
C ASP A 95 12.92 -22.06 -7.91
N CYS A 96 11.76 -22.38 -8.47
CA CYS A 96 11.17 -23.69 -8.25
C CYS A 96 11.91 -24.65 -9.19
N ASP A 97 13.03 -25.19 -8.72
CA ASP A 97 13.61 -26.42 -9.28
C ASP A 97 12.59 -27.54 -9.03
N ASP A 98 11.87 -27.90 -10.09
CA ASP A 98 11.03 -29.10 -10.18
C ASP A 98 11.96 -30.26 -10.58
N ASP A 99 12.80 -30.69 -9.63
CA ASP A 99 13.47 -32.00 -9.67
C ASP A 99 12.56 -33.01 -8.95
N ASP A 100 11.67 -33.66 -9.70
CA ASP A 100 11.07 -34.93 -9.30
C ASP A 100 11.35 -35.95 -10.43
N GLU A 101 11.90 -37.10 -10.02
CA GLU A 101 12.53 -38.14 -10.85
C GLU A 101 11.67 -38.80 -11.95
#